data_AF-A0A0F9CL97-F1
#
_entry.id   AF-A0A0F9CL97-F1
#
_cell.length_a   1.000
_cell.length_b   1.000
_cell.length_c   1.000
_cell.angle_alpha   90.00
_cell.angle_beta   90.00
_cell.angle_gamma   90.00
#
_symmetry.space_group_name_H-M   'P 1'
#
loop_
_entity.id
_entity.type
_entity.pdbx_description
1 polymer ?
#
loop_
_entity_poly.entity_id
_entity_poly.type
_entity_poly.pdbx_seq_one_letter_code
_entity_poly.pdbx_strand_id
1 'polypeptide(L)'
;MEALDSVSPYKKHKHPDVAQQRFPDLSLRGRLSPPPNEALESKASKRNWALQSHYDHPGWYVVWRYKIDLTRRMKKGKQVAIWRVDLPYLEKEDWKYEKSSAGESGGGRTHTFGVKKPSTRLKDSIIYQAPGIKWAAGSPSLVNGK
;
A
#
# COMPACT_ATOMS: atom_id res chain seq x y z
N MET A 1 -2.04 -3.36 30.16
CA MET A 1 -2.07 -2.91 28.76
C MET A 1 -2.35 -4.15 27.93
N GLU A 2 -3.63 -4.43 27.69
CA GLU A 2 -4.04 -5.51 26.81
C GLU A 2 -3.46 -5.21 25.42
N ALA A 3 -2.57 -6.08 24.94
CA ALA A 3 -1.97 -5.92 23.62
C ALA A 3 -3.09 -5.95 22.58
N LEU A 4 -2.95 -5.18 21.49
CA LEU A 4 -3.90 -5.14 20.37
C LEU A 4 -4.36 -6.54 19.93
N ASP A 5 -3.49 -7.54 20.07
CA ASP A 5 -3.75 -8.96 19.77
C ASP A 5 -4.89 -9.59 20.58
N SER A 6 -5.17 -9.11 21.81
CA SER A 6 -6.21 -9.66 22.70
C SER A 6 -7.63 -9.23 22.33
N VAL A 7 -7.78 -8.12 21.61
CA VAL A 7 -9.07 -7.55 21.16
C VAL A 7 -9.25 -7.59 19.64
N SER A 8 -8.20 -7.95 18.90
CA SER A 8 -8.22 -7.98 17.44
C SER A 8 -8.95 -9.23 16.91
N PRO A 9 -9.94 -9.10 16.01
CA PRO A 9 -10.57 -10.24 15.35
C PRO A 9 -9.64 -10.90 14.30
N TYR A 10 -8.44 -10.37 14.10
CA TYR A 10 -7.47 -10.84 13.14
C TYR A 10 -6.50 -11.85 13.77
N LYS A 11 -6.28 -12.98 13.09
CA LYS A 11 -5.39 -14.05 13.55
C LYS A 11 -4.21 -14.22 12.60
N LYS A 12 -3.05 -14.63 13.15
CA LYS A 12 -1.91 -15.11 12.37
C LYS A 12 -2.38 -16.21 11.41
N HIS A 13 -2.18 -16.01 10.12
CA HIS A 13 -2.58 -16.95 9.10
C HIS A 13 -1.68 -18.20 9.14
N LYS A 14 -2.27 -19.37 8.87
CA LYS A 14 -1.54 -20.66 8.90
C LYS A 14 -0.44 -20.74 7.83
N HIS A 15 -0.62 -20.01 6.73
CA HIS A 15 0.30 -19.95 5.59
C HIS A 15 0.85 -18.52 5.46
N PRO A 16 2.05 -18.24 5.99
CA PRO A 16 2.60 -16.88 6.10
C PRO A 16 2.85 -16.22 4.73
N ASP A 17 3.05 -17.00 3.68
CA ASP A 17 3.19 -16.57 2.28
C ASP A 17 1.91 -15.96 1.70
N VAL A 18 0.74 -16.52 2.03
CA VAL A 18 -0.58 -15.93 1.72
C VAL A 18 -0.82 -14.67 2.59
N ALA A 19 -0.26 -14.70 3.79
CA ALA A 19 -0.43 -13.70 4.82
C ALA A 19 0.43 -12.44 4.61
N GLN A 20 1.57 -12.55 3.93
CA GLN A 20 2.42 -11.43 3.50
C GLN A 20 1.72 -10.51 2.48
N GLN A 21 0.59 -10.93 1.92
CA GLN A 21 -0.13 -10.22 0.86
C GLN A 21 -1.16 -9.20 1.40
N ARG A 22 -1.51 -9.28 2.70
CA ARG A 22 -2.38 -8.36 3.45
C ARG A 22 -1.64 -7.97 4.74
N PHE A 23 -1.77 -6.75 5.26
CA PHE A 23 -0.81 -6.28 6.30
C PHE A 23 -0.84 -7.15 7.57
N PRO A 24 0.33 -7.29 8.20
CA PRO A 24 1.20 -8.45 8.00
C PRO A 24 0.64 -9.67 8.75
N ASP A 25 0.57 -10.81 8.08
CA ASP A 25 0.24 -12.11 8.67
C ASP A 25 -1.20 -12.29 9.18
N LEU A 26 -2.07 -11.29 9.02
CA LEU A 26 -3.36 -11.25 9.68
C LEU A 26 -4.53 -11.56 8.72
N SER A 27 -5.35 -12.54 9.11
CA SER A 27 -6.60 -12.89 8.42
C SER A 27 -7.77 -12.69 9.36
N LEU A 28 -8.86 -12.09 8.87
CA LEU A 28 -10.06 -11.92 9.68
C LEU A 28 -10.66 -13.29 9.98
N ARG A 29 -10.50 -13.76 11.22
CA ARG A 29 -10.93 -15.09 11.66
C ARG A 29 -10.50 -16.25 10.73
N GLY A 30 -9.38 -16.13 9.99
CA GLY A 30 -8.93 -17.15 9.04
C GLY A 30 -9.57 -17.11 7.64
N ARG A 31 -10.35 -16.08 7.30
CA ARG A 31 -11.03 -16.00 5.98
C ARG A 31 -10.09 -15.49 4.88
N LEU A 32 -10.12 -16.17 3.74
CA LEU A 32 -9.37 -15.80 2.53
C LEU A 32 -10.02 -14.67 1.71
N SER A 33 -11.34 -14.48 1.84
CA SER A 33 -12.09 -13.41 1.17
C SER A 33 -13.08 -12.78 2.16
N PRO A 34 -12.61 -11.87 3.04
CA PRO A 34 -13.51 -11.14 3.91
C PRO A 34 -14.42 -10.22 3.10
N PRO A 35 -15.60 -9.85 3.64
CA PRO A 35 -16.40 -8.76 3.11
C PRO A 35 -15.56 -7.50 2.84
N PRO A 36 -15.86 -6.71 1.80
CA PRO A 36 -15.03 -5.58 1.41
C PRO A 36 -14.82 -4.53 2.51
N ASN A 37 -15.83 -4.29 3.34
CA ASN A 37 -15.78 -3.40 4.50
C ASN A 37 -14.87 -3.91 5.64
N GLU A 38 -14.46 -5.18 5.59
CA GLU A 38 -13.55 -5.82 6.56
C GLU A 38 -12.20 -6.21 5.92
N ALA A 39 -12.04 -5.95 4.61
CA ALA A 39 -10.80 -6.19 3.86
C ALA A 39 -9.87 -4.98 4.02
N LEU A 40 -8.67 -5.22 4.57
CA LEU A 40 -7.63 -4.21 4.74
C LEU A 40 -6.30 -4.72 4.17
N GLU A 41 -5.73 -3.97 3.23
CA GLU A 41 -4.47 -4.31 2.57
C GLU A 41 -3.37 -3.29 2.84
N SER A 42 -2.21 -3.83 3.21
CA SER A 42 -0.93 -3.16 3.40
C SER A 42 -0.08 -2.95 2.14
N LYS A 43 0.09 -1.75 1.58
CA LYS A 43 0.96 -1.53 0.41
C LYS A 43 1.98 -0.41 0.64
N ALA A 44 3.15 -0.53 0.01
CA ALA A 44 4.17 0.52 0.00
C ALA A 44 4.46 0.98 -1.43
N SER A 45 4.67 2.28 -1.63
CA SER A 45 4.98 2.84 -2.96
C SER A 45 5.90 4.06 -2.88
N LYS A 46 6.89 4.13 -3.78
CA LYS A 46 7.76 5.31 -3.92
C LYS A 46 7.11 6.43 -4.75
N ARG A 47 6.16 6.07 -5.61
CA ARG A 47 5.52 7.01 -6.56
C ARG A 47 4.39 7.73 -5.85
N ASN A 48 4.11 8.96 -6.30
CA ASN A 48 3.06 9.80 -5.72
C ASN A 48 1.68 9.14 -5.75
N TRP A 49 1.28 8.57 -6.89
CA TRP A 49 -0.08 8.04 -7.05
C TRP A 49 -0.12 6.55 -7.41
N ALA A 50 1.00 5.91 -7.73
CA ALA A 50 0.95 4.52 -8.19
C ALA A 50 0.69 3.54 -7.03
N LEU A 51 -0.30 2.67 -7.19
CA LEU A 51 -0.55 1.53 -6.33
C LEU A 51 -0.59 0.28 -7.21
N GLN A 52 0.09 -0.78 -6.76
CA GLN A 52 0.05 -2.09 -7.41
C GLN A 52 -0.43 -3.13 -6.40
N SER A 53 -1.30 -4.02 -6.86
CA SER A 53 -1.79 -5.16 -6.10
C SER A 53 -1.74 -6.42 -6.95
N HIS A 54 -1.69 -7.57 -6.31
CA HIS A 54 -1.81 -8.86 -6.98
C HIS A 54 -3.27 -9.31 -7.15
N TYR A 55 -4.20 -8.54 -6.58
CA TYR A 55 -5.64 -8.77 -6.62
C TYR A 55 -6.36 -7.46 -6.93
N ASP A 56 -7.54 -7.58 -7.55
CA ASP A 56 -8.45 -6.48 -7.90
C ASP A 56 -9.67 -6.43 -6.97
N HIS A 57 -9.55 -6.98 -5.76
CA HIS A 57 -10.71 -7.05 -4.87
C HIS A 57 -11.03 -5.69 -4.25
N PRO A 58 -12.30 -5.43 -3.93
CA PRO A 58 -12.69 -4.24 -3.20
C PRO A 58 -12.18 -4.29 -1.74
N GLY A 59 -11.93 -3.13 -1.16
CA GLY A 59 -11.51 -3.01 0.25
C GLY A 59 -10.70 -1.76 0.58
N TRP A 60 -10.29 -1.66 1.83
CA TRP A 60 -9.42 -0.59 2.34
C TRP A 60 -7.94 -0.90 2.06
N TYR A 61 -7.17 0.14 1.72
CA TYR A 61 -5.73 0.02 1.49
C TYR A 61 -4.97 1.05 2.30
N VAL A 62 -4.04 0.64 3.18
CA VAL A 62 -3.07 1.58 3.78
C VAL A 62 -1.86 1.66 2.86
N VAL A 63 -1.69 2.80 2.20
CA VAL A 63 -0.60 3.02 1.23
C VAL A 63 0.49 3.88 1.85
N TRP A 64 1.61 3.25 2.22
CA TRP A 64 2.79 3.91 2.74
C TRP A 64 3.61 4.53 1.60
N ARG A 65 3.61 5.86 1.49
CA ARG A 65 4.45 6.58 0.53
C ARG A 65 5.80 6.85 1.15
N TYR A 66 6.85 6.29 0.55
CA TYR A 66 8.19 6.36 1.12
C TYR A 66 9.24 6.87 0.12
N LYS A 67 10.31 7.46 0.66
CA LYS A 67 11.54 7.74 -0.07
C LYS A 67 12.70 7.01 0.59
N ILE A 68 13.61 6.50 -0.23
CA ILE A 68 14.94 6.14 0.23
C ILE A 68 15.79 7.41 0.12
N ASP A 69 16.14 7.98 1.26
CA ASP A 69 16.98 9.17 1.40
C ASP A 69 18.33 8.77 2.01
N LEU A 70 19.34 8.64 1.16
CA LEU A 70 20.70 8.29 1.59
C LEU A 70 21.36 9.42 2.40
N THR A 71 20.88 10.66 2.26
CA THR A 71 21.40 11.80 3.02
C THR A 71 20.87 11.84 4.46
N ARG A 72 19.83 11.05 4.76
CA ARG A 72 19.14 10.99 6.07
C ARG A 72 18.65 12.36 6.56
N ARG A 73 18.39 13.30 5.64
CA ARG A 73 17.92 14.66 5.93
C ARG A 73 16.41 14.68 6.10
N MET A 74 15.67 13.88 5.33
CA MET A 74 14.19 13.83 5.41
C MET A 74 13.69 13.22 6.72
N LYS A 75 14.46 12.30 7.30
CA LYS A 75 14.20 11.75 8.63
C LYS A 75 15.53 11.46 9.31
N LYS A 76 15.82 12.21 10.38
CA LYS A 76 17.11 12.14 11.09
C LYS A 76 17.48 10.70 11.44
N GLY A 77 18.65 10.27 10.98
CA GLY A 77 19.19 8.94 11.26
C GLY A 77 18.48 7.77 10.56
N LYS A 78 17.50 8.02 9.69
CA LYS A 78 16.76 6.98 8.96
C LYS A 78 16.93 7.16 7.45
N GLN A 79 17.27 6.07 6.76
CA GLN A 79 17.39 6.06 5.30
C GLN A 79 16.03 5.95 4.60
N VAL A 80 15.00 5.47 5.29
CA VAL A 80 13.64 5.39 4.76
C VAL A 80 12.78 6.42 5.47
N ALA A 81 12.22 7.35 4.72
CA ALA A 81 11.28 8.35 5.20
C ALA A 81 9.89 8.05 4.62
N ILE A 82 8.92 7.77 5.51
CA ILE A 82 7.50 7.81 5.14
C ILE A 82 7.10 9.28 5.11
N TRP A 83 6.69 9.75 3.95
CA TRP A 83 6.34 11.15 3.73
C TRP A 83 4.85 11.38 3.52
N ARG A 84 4.08 10.33 3.22
CA ARG A 84 2.62 10.37 3.12
C ARG A 84 2.01 9.00 3.39
N VAL A 85 0.80 8.97 3.94
CA VAL A 85 -0.01 7.75 4.06
C VAL A 85 -1.38 8.05 3.47
N ASP A 86 -1.82 7.17 2.57
CA ASP A 86 -3.16 7.18 1.99
C ASP A 86 -3.98 6.04 2.59
N LEU A 87 -5.29 6.23 2.79
CA LEU A 87 -6.25 5.21 3.20
C LEU A 87 -7.47 5.19 2.25
N PRO A 88 -7.30 4.87 0.95
CA PRO A 88 -8.43 4.73 0.05
C PRO A 88 -9.23 3.47 0.35
N TYR A 89 -10.53 3.55 0.09
CA TYR A 89 -11.36 2.40 -0.23
C TYR A 89 -11.42 2.27 -1.75
N LEU A 90 -11.08 1.11 -2.29
CA LEU A 90 -11.08 0.84 -3.73
C LEU A 90 -12.14 -0.21 -4.05
N GLU A 91 -12.83 -0.01 -5.17
CA GLU A 91 -13.78 -0.99 -5.73
C GLU A 91 -13.11 -1.81 -6.83
N LYS A 92 -13.74 -2.93 -7.23
CA LYS A 92 -13.22 -3.78 -8.31
C LYS A 92 -13.00 -2.98 -9.60
N GLU A 93 -13.89 -2.06 -9.90
CA GLU A 93 -13.89 -1.24 -11.11
C GLU A 93 -12.74 -0.22 -11.13
N ASP A 94 -12.16 0.11 -9.97
CA ASP A 94 -11.02 1.00 -9.87
C ASP A 94 -9.72 0.37 -10.38
N TRP A 95 -9.68 -0.96 -10.52
CA TRP A 95 -8.50 -1.69 -10.93
C TRP A 95 -8.42 -1.83 -12.45
N LYS A 96 -7.19 -1.77 -12.96
CA LYS A 96 -6.81 -2.15 -14.33
C LYS A 96 -5.76 -3.24 -14.28
N TYR A 97 -5.88 -4.23 -15.15
CA TYR A 97 -4.88 -5.26 -15.31
C TYR A 97 -3.63 -4.69 -16.01
N GLU A 98 -2.47 -4.82 -15.38
CA GLU A 98 -1.17 -4.44 -15.93
C GLU A 98 -0.54 -5.73 -16.50
N LYS A 99 -0.72 -5.97 -17.81
CA LYS A 99 -0.22 -7.20 -18.47
C LYS A 99 1.27 -7.40 -18.20
N SER A 100 1.64 -8.61 -17.79
CA SER A 100 3.05 -9.04 -17.83
C SER A 100 3.46 -9.29 -19.30
N SER A 101 4.62 -8.79 -19.70
CA SER A 101 5.19 -8.95 -21.06
C SER A 101 5.59 -10.38 -21.45
N ALA A 102 5.29 -11.39 -20.63
CA ALA A 102 5.43 -12.78 -21.04
C ALA A 102 4.17 -13.18 -21.81
N GLY A 103 4.32 -13.59 -23.07
CA GLY A 103 3.22 -14.18 -23.84
C GLY A 103 2.63 -15.42 -23.18
N GLU A 104 1.50 -15.88 -23.72
CA GLU A 104 0.61 -16.92 -23.14
C GLU A 104 1.28 -18.27 -22.80
N SER A 105 2.47 -18.56 -23.33
CA SER A 105 3.19 -19.82 -23.12
C SER A 105 4.23 -19.81 -21.98
N GLY A 106 4.38 -18.70 -21.26
CA GLY A 106 5.29 -18.59 -20.11
C GLY A 106 4.56 -18.72 -18.77
N GLY A 107 4.25 -19.95 -18.35
CA GLY A 107 3.58 -20.22 -17.07
C GLY A 107 4.33 -19.62 -15.87
N GLY A 108 3.60 -18.86 -15.04
CA GLY A 108 3.99 -18.59 -13.65
C GLY A 108 4.04 -17.13 -13.16
N ARG A 109 3.64 -16.11 -13.94
CA ARG A 109 3.72 -14.71 -13.46
C ARG A 109 2.47 -14.27 -12.70
N THR A 110 2.69 -13.76 -11.49
CA THR A 110 1.71 -13.11 -10.62
C THR A 110 0.97 -12.01 -11.36
N HIS A 111 -0.36 -12.12 -11.46
CA HIS A 111 -1.23 -11.08 -11.97
C HIS A 111 -0.97 -9.77 -11.23
N THR A 112 -0.80 -8.66 -11.95
CA THR A 112 -0.60 -7.35 -11.34
C THR A 112 -1.69 -6.39 -11.79
N PHE A 113 -2.26 -5.69 -10.84
CA PHE A 113 -3.30 -4.69 -11.05
C PHE A 113 -2.80 -3.33 -10.61
N GLY A 114 -3.06 -2.31 -11.42
CA GLY A 114 -2.86 -0.91 -11.10
C GLY A 114 -4.18 -0.19 -10.88
N VAL A 115 -4.17 0.97 -10.23
CA VAL A 115 -5.38 1.79 -10.06
C VAL A 115 -5.61 2.67 -11.30
N LYS A 116 -6.85 2.72 -11.79
CA LYS A 116 -7.32 3.63 -12.84
C LYS A 116 -7.42 5.05 -12.29
N LYS A 117 -7.03 6.05 -13.11
CA LYS A 117 -7.05 7.49 -12.74
C LYS A 117 -6.55 7.72 -11.29
N PRO A 118 -5.34 7.25 -10.95
CA PRO A 118 -4.94 7.09 -9.55
C PRO A 118 -4.82 8.42 -8.81
N SER A 119 -4.45 9.51 -9.47
CA SER A 119 -4.44 10.84 -8.85
C SER A 119 -5.83 11.26 -8.38
N THR A 120 -6.88 10.91 -9.11
CA THR A 120 -8.26 11.24 -8.73
C THR A 120 -8.74 10.33 -7.60
N ARG A 121 -8.45 9.02 -7.67
CA ARG A 121 -8.91 8.06 -6.66
C ARG A 121 -8.20 8.18 -5.30
N LEU A 122 -6.98 8.71 -5.28
CA LEU A 122 -6.15 8.70 -4.07
C LEU A 122 -5.93 10.07 -3.44
N LYS A 123 -6.34 11.17 -4.11
CA LYS A 123 -6.08 12.53 -3.60
C LYS A 123 -6.83 12.81 -2.30
N ASP A 124 -8.07 12.35 -2.19
CA ASP A 124 -8.93 12.67 -1.05
C ASP A 124 -8.82 11.64 0.09
N SER A 125 -7.91 10.67 -0.04
CA SER A 125 -7.66 9.63 0.97
C SER A 125 -6.36 9.82 1.74
N ILE A 126 -5.71 10.98 1.63
CA ILE A 126 -4.47 11.27 2.36
C ILE A 126 -4.80 11.50 3.84
N ILE A 127 -4.34 10.61 4.71
CA ILE A 127 -4.56 10.69 6.17
C ILE A 127 -3.35 11.21 6.93
N TYR A 128 -2.18 11.22 6.29
CA TYR A 128 -0.95 11.77 6.86
C TYR A 128 -0.06 12.32 5.76
N GLN A 129 0.52 13.49 6.00
CA GLN A 129 1.62 14.02 5.21
C GLN A 129 2.69 14.58 6.14
N ALA A 130 3.95 14.18 5.91
CA ALA A 130 5.05 14.60 6.75
C ALA A 130 5.28 16.12 6.62
N PRO A 131 5.38 16.84 7.76
CA PRO A 131 5.64 18.27 7.73
C PRO A 131 7.00 18.55 7.07
N GLY A 132 7.06 19.63 6.29
CA GLY A 132 8.28 20.01 5.60
C GLY A 132 8.65 19.13 4.39
N ILE A 133 7.82 18.15 4.00
CA ILE A 133 8.04 17.35 2.79
C ILE A 133 6.90 17.58 1.78
N LYS A 134 7.25 17.97 0.55
CA LYS A 134 6.32 18.13 -0.58
C LYS A 134 6.74 17.30 -1.78
N TRP A 135 5.77 16.94 -2.61
CA TRP A 135 6.08 16.39 -3.94
C TRP A 135 6.55 17.52 -4.86
N ALA A 136 7.80 17.45 -5.34
CA ALA A 136 8.39 18.45 -6.23
C ALA A 136 9.40 17.79 -7.18
N ALA A 137 9.47 18.25 -8.44
CA ALA A 137 10.38 17.70 -9.45
C ALA A 137 10.31 16.16 -9.58
N GLY A 138 9.11 15.59 -9.50
CA GLY A 138 8.89 14.15 -9.66
C GLY A 138 9.29 13.27 -8.47
N SER A 139 9.64 13.87 -7.31
CA SER A 139 9.96 13.10 -6.10
C SER A 139 9.57 13.87 -4.82
N PRO A 140 9.43 13.19 -3.66
CA PRO A 140 9.20 13.88 -2.40
C PRO A 140 10.51 14.57 -1.96
N SER A 141 10.43 15.84 -1.58
CA SER A 141 11.58 16.70 -1.29
C SER A 141 11.28 17.64 -0.12
N LEU A 142 12.33 18.05 0.60
CA LEU A 142 12.21 19.01 1.70
C LEU A 142 11.79 20.39 1.18
N VAL A 143 10.87 21.04 1.89
CA VAL A 143 10.48 22.43 1.63
C VAL A 143 11.65 23.32 2.04
N ASN A 144 12.14 24.15 1.12
CA ASN A 144 13.30 25.05 1.31
C ASN A 144 14.65 24.36 1.54
N GLY A 145 14.79 23.06 1.22
CA GLY A 145 16.08 22.36 1.27
C GLY A 145 16.67 22.15 2.68
N LYS A 146 15.89 22.42 3.73
CA LYS A 146 16.24 22.19 5.13
C LYS A 146 15.29 21.18 5.77
#